data_AF-U5DAQ2-F1
#
_entry.id   AF-U5DAQ2-F1
#
_cell.length_a   1.000
_cell.length_b   1.000
_cell.length_c   1.000
_cell.angle_alpha   90.00
_cell.angle_beta   90.00
_cell.angle_gamma   90.00
#
_symmetry.space_group_name_H-M   'P 1'
#
loop_
_entity.id
_entity.type
_entity.pdbx_description
1 polymer ?
#
loop_
_entity_poly.entity_id
_entity_poly.type
_entity_poly.pdbx_seq_one_letter_code
_entity_poly.pdbx_strand_id
1 'polypeptide(L)'
;MSTAGNPKKRPRSGSSTRLSSLLSDPNSKPPSKSDDASLPENKFRQLLQAESGGFNDALTADVILHLLPENPNFDVDNENSEFVDDQQGLELYLHSSFMHRSKYFSALLSDRWRESSSVKSGRFLKLTRRIPLKSLEDYVMVLRLMYLSDFYGVIRDASIALSLLPIALEFLFDDCVRACVKFLEAVPWTEEEEARVLSLAPLLRHEESVELLTRVSPEKVDASEEMLHGLILAAIHSHPNVATVKAFVAKLLRDHSSRESVRRVLDCAFDTSLKTVKESLEEYSSPNLRGDHEEIEALQRLNLHSAVVNGRHLLWLVERMTEFRVADSAVKEWSNLSNFAADLQRAFTDDAWRNIAPGLPALILRCTWRLGNAVAAGSILVDRQVDVIFVS
;
A
#
# COMPACT_ATOMS: atom_id res chain seq x y z
N MET A 1 -14.55 -40.49 61.54
CA MET A 1 -13.94 -39.41 62.36
C MET A 1 -13.30 -38.45 61.38
N SER A 2 -14.05 -37.45 60.91
CA SER A 2 -14.06 -36.06 61.41
C SER A 2 -13.02 -35.22 60.65
N THR A 3 -13.26 -34.07 60.04
CA THR A 3 -14.44 -33.22 59.78
C THR A 3 -13.96 -32.10 58.84
N ALA A 4 -14.66 -31.90 57.72
CA ALA A 4 -15.22 -30.62 57.24
C ALA A 4 -14.44 -29.29 57.38
N GLY A 5 -14.44 -28.48 56.31
CA GLY A 5 -14.14 -27.04 56.44
C GLY A 5 -13.92 -26.26 55.14
N ASN A 6 -14.96 -26.10 54.33
CA ASN A 6 -15.04 -25.10 53.26
C ASN A 6 -15.18 -23.68 53.88
N PRO A 7 -14.73 -22.59 53.21
CA PRO A 7 -15.40 -21.30 53.41
C PRO A 7 -15.93 -20.68 52.11
N LYS A 8 -17.17 -20.17 52.26
CA LYS A 8 -18.01 -19.47 51.28
C LYS A 8 -17.64 -17.99 51.14
N LYS A 9 -17.94 -17.46 49.94
CA LYS A 9 -18.49 -16.13 49.58
C LYS A 9 -18.71 -15.13 50.73
N ARG A 10 -18.28 -13.86 50.53
CA ARG A 10 -19.18 -12.71 50.23
C ARG A 10 -18.39 -11.37 50.08
N PRO A 11 -18.94 -10.41 49.32
CA PRO A 11 -18.40 -9.07 49.10
C PRO A 11 -18.87 -8.09 50.19
N ARG A 12 -18.16 -6.96 50.37
CA ARG A 12 -18.59 -5.79 51.13
C ARG A 12 -18.23 -4.53 50.32
N SER A 13 -19.22 -3.76 49.89
CA SER A 13 -19.75 -2.57 50.58
C SER A 13 -18.77 -1.40 50.41
N GLY A 14 -19.06 -0.35 49.65
CA GLY A 14 -20.30 0.42 49.68
C GLY A 14 -20.27 1.30 50.93
N SER A 15 -19.94 2.58 50.77
CA SER A 15 -20.20 3.62 51.77
C SER A 15 -20.54 4.92 51.04
N SER A 16 -21.83 5.22 51.11
CA SER A 16 -22.46 6.51 50.91
C SER A 16 -22.13 7.41 52.10
N THR A 17 -22.00 8.71 51.86
CA THR A 17 -22.37 9.69 52.88
C THR A 17 -23.08 10.90 52.25
N ARG A 18 -24.42 10.87 52.40
CA ARG A 18 -25.36 11.91 52.89
C ARG A 18 -25.31 13.30 52.23
N LEU A 19 -26.35 13.71 51.48
CA LEU A 19 -27.69 14.20 51.89
C LEU A 19 -27.69 15.52 52.65
N SER A 20 -28.23 16.56 52.02
CA SER A 20 -29.23 17.45 52.62
C SER A 20 -30.09 18.11 51.54
N SER A 21 -31.38 17.81 51.63
CA SER A 21 -32.54 18.44 50.98
C SER A 21 -32.70 19.90 51.37
N LEU A 22 -33.45 20.69 50.58
CA LEU A 22 -34.67 21.41 51.01
C LEU A 22 -35.31 22.18 49.83
N LEU A 23 -36.61 21.90 49.65
CA LEU A 23 -37.71 22.80 49.25
C LEU A 23 -37.77 23.39 47.84
N SER A 24 -38.81 22.96 47.13
CA SER A 24 -39.42 23.59 45.97
C SER A 24 -40.06 24.93 46.34
N ASP A 25 -39.91 25.93 45.47
CA ASP A 25 -40.83 27.06 45.37
C ASP A 25 -41.13 27.33 43.87
N PRO A 26 -42.41 27.41 43.43
CA PRO A 26 -42.78 27.48 42.03
C PRO A 26 -43.17 28.90 41.64
N ASN A 27 -42.20 29.77 41.30
CA ASN A 27 -42.51 30.95 40.49
C ASN A 27 -41.24 31.62 39.93
N SER A 28 -40.95 31.41 38.64
CA SER A 28 -40.07 32.29 37.84
C SER A 28 -40.27 32.00 36.34
N LYS A 29 -40.77 33.00 35.61
CA LYS A 29 -40.88 33.05 34.14
C LYS A 29 -39.56 32.70 33.44
N PRO A 30 -39.59 32.17 32.20
CA PRO A 30 -38.39 31.94 31.42
C PRO A 30 -37.86 33.26 30.83
N PRO A 31 -36.54 33.51 30.79
CA PRO A 31 -35.98 34.48 29.88
C PRO A 31 -35.69 33.81 28.54
N SER A 32 -36.40 34.28 27.52
CA SER A 32 -36.07 34.15 26.10
C SER A 32 -34.68 34.72 25.78
N LYS A 33 -33.81 33.93 25.15
CA LYS A 33 -32.65 34.38 24.34
C LYS A 33 -32.42 33.32 23.27
N SER A 34 -33.00 33.48 22.08
CA SER A 34 -32.39 34.15 20.91
C SER A 34 -31.19 33.38 20.38
N ASP A 35 -31.44 32.71 19.26
CA ASP A 35 -30.55 31.89 18.45
C ASP A 35 -29.23 32.60 18.13
N ASP A 36 -28.11 31.91 18.39
CA ASP A 36 -26.77 32.37 18.07
C ASP A 36 -26.30 31.70 16.76
N ALA A 37 -26.62 32.34 15.63
CA ALA A 37 -26.19 31.94 14.29
C ALA A 37 -24.91 32.69 13.81
N SER A 38 -24.18 33.33 14.72
CA SER A 38 -23.09 34.28 14.38
C SER A 38 -21.67 33.69 14.35
N LEU A 39 -21.50 32.40 14.63
CA LEU A 39 -20.18 31.76 14.79
C LEU A 39 -19.37 31.54 13.48
N PRO A 40 -19.96 31.21 12.31
CA PRO A 40 -19.18 30.98 11.08
C PRO A 40 -18.60 32.26 10.48
N GLU A 41 -19.40 33.33 10.38
CA GLU A 41 -18.99 34.58 9.74
C GLU A 41 -17.80 35.25 10.42
N ASN A 42 -17.72 35.14 11.76
CA ASN A 42 -16.64 35.73 12.53
C ASN A 42 -15.28 35.04 12.26
N LYS A 43 -15.27 33.72 12.07
CA LYS A 43 -14.04 32.98 11.73
C LYS A 43 -13.55 33.31 10.31
N PHE A 44 -14.47 33.38 9.35
CA PHE A 44 -14.12 33.73 7.97
C PHE A 44 -13.57 35.17 7.86
N ARG A 45 -14.17 36.13 8.60
CA ARG A 45 -13.62 37.50 8.69
C ARG A 45 -12.22 37.55 9.29
N GLN A 46 -11.95 36.73 10.30
CA GLN A 46 -10.61 36.62 10.88
C GLN A 46 -9.59 35.99 9.91
N LEU A 47 -10.07 35.14 9.00
CA LEU A 47 -9.25 34.53 7.96
C LEU A 47 -8.84 35.53 6.88
N LEU A 48 -9.72 36.50 6.57
CA LEU A 48 -9.50 37.59 5.61
C LEU A 48 -8.78 38.82 6.20
N GLN A 49 -8.49 38.82 7.49
CA GLN A 49 -7.89 39.96 8.17
C GLN A 49 -6.54 40.31 7.55
N ALA A 50 -6.41 41.55 7.07
CA ALA A 50 -5.18 42.03 6.48
C ALA A 50 -4.08 42.14 7.52
N GLU A 51 -2.90 41.64 7.18
CA GLU A 51 -1.68 41.80 7.96
C GLU A 51 -0.80 42.82 7.24
N SER A 52 -0.28 43.83 7.94
CA SER A 52 0.55 44.88 7.30
C SER A 52 1.82 44.25 6.72
N GLY A 53 2.03 44.40 5.41
CA GLY A 53 3.08 43.72 4.65
C GLY A 53 2.87 42.22 4.46
N GLY A 54 1.68 41.69 4.78
CA GLY A 54 1.34 40.27 4.80
C GLY A 54 0.13 39.94 3.91
N PHE A 55 -0.60 38.89 4.29
CA PHE A 55 -1.77 38.44 3.54
C PHE A 55 -2.85 39.54 3.45
N ASN A 56 -3.43 39.73 2.27
CA ASN A 56 -4.51 40.68 2.00
C ASN A 56 -4.16 42.17 2.22
N ASP A 57 -2.88 42.57 2.13
CA ASP A 57 -2.46 43.98 2.20
C ASP A 57 -2.60 44.69 0.84
N ALA A 58 -3.60 45.55 0.72
CA ALA A 58 -3.86 46.32 -0.50
C ALA A 58 -2.77 47.36 -0.83
N LEU A 59 -1.95 47.79 0.13
CA LEU A 59 -0.94 48.83 -0.09
C LEU A 59 0.31 48.29 -0.78
N THR A 60 0.68 47.04 -0.47
CA THR A 60 1.93 46.40 -0.92
C THR A 60 1.72 45.33 -1.99
N ALA A 61 0.49 44.84 -2.17
CA ALA A 61 0.16 43.82 -3.16
C ALA A 61 0.52 44.23 -4.60
N ASP A 62 0.81 43.22 -5.42
CA ASP A 62 1.05 43.32 -6.86
C ASP A 62 0.15 42.37 -7.68
N VAL A 63 -0.61 41.50 -7.00
CA VAL A 63 -1.58 40.57 -7.59
C VAL A 63 -2.93 40.76 -6.91
N ILE A 64 -4.00 40.88 -7.70
CA ILE A 64 -5.38 40.88 -7.20
C ILE A 64 -6.04 39.58 -7.68
N LEU A 65 -6.45 38.73 -6.75
CA LEU A 65 -7.15 37.50 -7.05
C LEU A 65 -8.65 37.68 -6.77
N HIS A 66 -9.45 37.65 -7.83
CA HIS A 66 -10.90 37.75 -7.79
C HIS A 66 -11.52 36.34 -7.79
N LEU A 67 -12.11 35.94 -6.67
CA LEU A 67 -12.75 34.65 -6.48
C LEU A 67 -14.25 34.77 -6.71
N LEU A 68 -14.74 34.17 -7.79
CA LEU A 68 -16.16 34.10 -8.16
C LEU A 68 -16.74 32.77 -7.66
N PRO A 69 -17.80 32.78 -6.84
CA PRO A 69 -18.53 31.57 -6.52
C PRO A 69 -19.21 31.00 -7.78
N GLU A 70 -19.07 29.71 -8.04
CA GLU A 70 -19.88 29.03 -9.05
C GLU A 70 -21.31 28.86 -8.53
N ASN A 71 -22.27 29.50 -9.19
CA ASN A 71 -23.69 29.22 -8.99
C ASN A 71 -24.07 27.94 -9.75
N PRO A 72 -24.69 26.94 -9.12
CA PRO A 72 -25.11 25.71 -9.80
C PRO A 72 -26.29 25.89 -10.78
N ASN A 73 -26.86 27.09 -10.89
CA ASN A 73 -28.07 27.39 -11.70
C ASN A 73 -27.77 28.07 -13.04
N PHE A 74 -26.90 27.49 -13.87
CA PHE A 74 -26.91 27.80 -15.30
C PHE A 74 -27.53 26.62 -16.05
N ASP A 75 -28.86 26.53 -15.99
CA ASP A 75 -29.63 25.80 -17.00
C ASP A 75 -29.47 26.52 -18.33
N VAL A 76 -29.05 25.77 -19.34
CA VAL A 76 -28.63 26.22 -20.66
C VAL A 76 -29.85 26.46 -21.55
N ASP A 77 -30.79 27.33 -21.17
CA ASP A 77 -32.00 27.57 -21.97
C ASP A 77 -32.64 28.96 -21.76
N ASN A 78 -31.84 30.04 -21.70
CA ASN A 78 -32.44 31.38 -21.79
C ASN A 78 -31.51 32.41 -22.44
N GLU A 79 -31.69 32.64 -23.75
CA GLU A 79 -30.96 33.63 -24.55
C GLU A 79 -31.30 35.10 -24.22
N ASN A 80 -32.02 35.40 -23.13
CA ASN A 80 -32.34 36.77 -22.74
C ASN A 80 -32.20 37.00 -21.22
N SER A 81 -30.97 37.05 -20.72
CA SER A 81 -30.69 37.72 -19.44
C SER A 81 -29.67 38.82 -19.68
N GLU A 82 -30.16 40.07 -19.68
CA GLU A 82 -29.34 41.26 -19.59
C GLU A 82 -28.39 41.18 -18.39
N PHE A 83 -27.20 41.76 -18.56
CA PHE A 83 -26.14 41.86 -17.58
C PHE A 83 -26.65 42.46 -16.25
N VAL A 84 -26.76 41.64 -15.21
CA VAL A 84 -26.84 42.11 -13.82
C VAL A 84 -25.52 41.73 -13.15
N ASP A 85 -24.61 42.71 -13.07
CA ASP A 85 -23.22 42.63 -12.61
C ASP A 85 -23.08 42.62 -11.07
N ASP A 86 -23.98 41.93 -10.36
CA ASP A 86 -23.98 41.87 -8.88
C ASP A 86 -23.55 40.49 -8.35
N GLN A 87 -22.64 39.80 -9.03
CA GLN A 87 -21.93 38.66 -8.45
C GLN A 87 -20.85 39.19 -7.50
N GLN A 88 -21.15 39.32 -6.21
CA GLN A 88 -20.19 39.72 -5.17
C GLN A 88 -19.07 38.67 -5.05
N GLY A 89 -18.06 38.78 -5.90
CA GLY A 89 -16.81 38.02 -5.82
C GLY A 89 -15.94 38.54 -4.68
N LEU A 90 -15.11 37.66 -4.14
CA LEU A 90 -14.14 38.02 -3.10
C LEU A 90 -12.84 38.48 -3.78
N GLU A 91 -12.45 39.73 -3.56
CA GLU A 91 -11.15 40.26 -3.97
C GLU A 91 -10.10 40.07 -2.87
N LEU A 92 -8.99 39.42 -3.23
CA LEU A 92 -7.84 39.20 -2.36
C LEU A 92 -6.62 39.93 -2.91
N TYR A 93 -5.96 40.71 -2.04
CA TYR A 93 -4.71 41.41 -2.37
C TYR A 93 -3.50 40.56 -1.99
N LEU A 94 -2.77 40.07 -2.99
CA LEU A 94 -1.70 39.09 -2.83
C LEU A 94 -0.38 39.59 -3.43
N HIS A 95 0.70 38.92 -3.05
CA HIS A 95 2.08 39.25 -3.41
C HIS A 95 2.69 38.11 -4.23
N SER A 96 3.20 38.43 -5.42
CA SER A 96 3.83 37.46 -6.34
C SER A 96 4.93 36.63 -5.66
N SER A 97 5.73 37.25 -4.79
CA SER A 97 6.82 36.62 -4.04
C SER A 97 6.40 35.38 -3.26
N PHE A 98 5.22 35.38 -2.63
CA PHE A 98 4.70 34.24 -1.88
C PHE A 98 3.95 33.24 -2.79
N MET A 99 3.32 33.74 -3.84
CA MET A 99 2.57 32.93 -4.80
C MET A 99 3.48 31.99 -5.61
N HIS A 100 4.76 32.34 -5.81
CA HIS A 100 5.74 31.48 -6.47
C HIS A 100 5.99 30.13 -5.79
N ARG A 101 5.57 29.96 -4.53
CA ARG A 101 5.60 28.66 -3.84
C ARG A 101 4.67 27.62 -4.47
N SER A 102 3.63 28.07 -5.15
CA SER A 102 2.76 27.25 -5.97
C SER A 102 3.27 27.23 -7.41
N LYS A 103 3.46 26.03 -7.98
CA LYS A 103 3.88 25.91 -9.39
C LYS A 103 2.81 26.46 -10.34
N TYR A 104 1.53 26.31 -9.98
CA TYR A 104 0.41 26.87 -10.72
C TYR A 104 0.54 28.40 -10.84
N PHE A 105 0.67 29.11 -9.73
CA PHE A 105 0.82 30.56 -9.76
C PHE A 105 2.16 31.00 -10.36
N SER A 106 3.25 30.27 -10.11
CA SER A 106 4.52 30.57 -10.76
C SER A 106 4.43 30.50 -12.29
N ALA A 107 3.64 29.58 -12.84
CA ALA A 107 3.39 29.51 -14.27
C ALA A 107 2.50 30.67 -14.75
N LEU A 108 1.41 30.98 -14.04
CA LEU A 108 0.52 32.09 -14.39
C LEU A 108 1.21 33.47 -14.34
N LEU A 109 2.09 33.68 -13.37
CA LEU A 109 2.81 34.94 -13.19
C LEU A 109 4.01 35.07 -14.13
N SER A 110 4.41 34.00 -14.83
CA SER A 110 5.49 34.02 -15.81
C SER A 110 5.10 34.79 -17.07
N ASP A 111 6.08 35.46 -17.69
CA ASP A 111 5.85 36.38 -18.81
C ASP A 111 5.18 35.71 -20.02
N ARG A 112 5.33 34.39 -20.18
CA ARG A 112 4.74 33.61 -21.28
C ARG A 112 3.22 33.53 -21.25
N TRP A 113 2.59 33.70 -20.08
CA TRP A 113 1.13 33.58 -19.90
C TRP A 113 0.46 34.93 -19.59
N ARG A 114 1.25 36.01 -19.46
CA ARG A 114 0.75 37.38 -19.22
C ARG A 114 0.04 37.99 -20.43
N GLU A 115 0.35 37.53 -21.64
CA GLU A 115 -0.19 38.06 -22.90
C GLU A 115 -1.61 37.58 -23.24
N SER A 116 -2.09 36.48 -22.64
CA SER A 116 -3.38 35.87 -22.99
C SER A 116 -4.53 36.15 -22.03
N SER A 117 -4.26 36.63 -20.81
CA SER A 117 -5.26 36.65 -19.73
C SER A 117 -5.37 37.96 -18.92
N SER A 118 -4.47 38.93 -19.10
CA SER A 118 -4.42 40.13 -18.25
C SER A 118 -4.75 41.41 -19.00
N VAL A 119 -5.81 42.12 -18.54
CA VAL A 119 -5.96 43.55 -18.80
C VAL A 119 -5.00 44.26 -17.86
N LYS A 120 -3.90 44.81 -18.38
CA LYS A 120 -2.96 45.63 -17.60
C LYS A 120 -3.64 46.93 -17.18
N SER A 121 -4.46 46.90 -16.14
CA SER A 121 -4.74 48.10 -15.34
C SER A 121 -3.57 48.30 -14.38
N GLY A 122 -3.06 49.53 -14.31
CA GLY A 122 -1.80 49.87 -13.66
C GLY A 122 -1.54 49.19 -12.31
N ARG A 123 -0.25 48.90 -12.07
CA ARG A 123 0.36 48.34 -10.85
C ARG A 123 -0.03 46.90 -10.46
N PHE A 124 -1.19 46.37 -10.83
CA PHE A 124 -1.65 45.05 -10.35
C PHE A 124 -1.92 44.04 -11.48
N LEU A 125 -1.61 42.76 -11.23
CA LEU A 125 -2.08 41.66 -12.08
C LEU A 125 -3.42 41.14 -11.54
N LYS A 126 -4.52 41.32 -12.31
CA LYS A 126 -5.84 40.78 -11.93
C LYS A 126 -5.98 39.35 -12.46
N LEU A 127 -6.21 38.41 -11.53
CA LEU A 127 -6.51 37.01 -11.82
C LEU A 127 -7.94 36.74 -11.38
N THR A 128 -8.74 36.09 -12.22
CA THR A 128 -10.12 35.73 -11.88
C THR A 128 -10.25 34.22 -11.87
N ARG A 129 -10.80 33.66 -10.79
CA ARG A 129 -11.05 32.22 -10.65
C ARG A 129 -12.47 31.94 -10.20
N ARG A 130 -13.08 30.92 -10.81
CA ARG A 130 -14.35 30.36 -10.37
C ARG A 130 -14.13 29.21 -9.40
N ILE A 131 -14.83 29.20 -8.27
CA ILE A 131 -14.63 28.22 -7.19
C ILE A 131 -16.00 27.78 -6.65
N PRO A 132 -16.17 26.49 -6.28
CA PRO A 132 -17.34 26.03 -5.54
C PRO A 132 -17.51 26.81 -4.22
N LEU A 133 -18.71 27.33 -3.96
CA LEU A 133 -18.99 28.15 -2.76
C LEU A 133 -18.59 27.46 -1.44
N LYS A 134 -18.77 26.14 -1.36
CA LYS A 134 -18.45 25.33 -0.17
C LYS A 134 -16.97 25.24 0.17
N SER A 135 -16.10 25.57 -0.79
CA SER A 135 -14.65 25.45 -0.66
C SER A 135 -13.95 26.80 -0.56
N LEU A 136 -14.71 27.90 -0.47
CA LEU A 136 -14.14 29.25 -0.43
C LEU A 136 -13.21 29.43 0.78
N GLU A 137 -13.64 29.03 1.97
CA GLU A 137 -12.83 29.15 3.19
C GLU A 137 -11.52 28.36 3.10
N ASP A 138 -11.60 27.11 2.63
CA ASP A 138 -10.45 26.24 2.39
C ASP A 138 -9.50 26.86 1.35
N TYR A 139 -10.04 27.52 0.32
CA TYR A 139 -9.26 28.20 -0.71
C TYR A 139 -8.42 29.33 -0.14
N VAL A 140 -9.08 30.21 0.63
CA VAL A 140 -8.40 31.32 1.28
C VAL A 140 -7.40 30.81 2.31
N MET A 141 -7.70 29.70 3.00
CA MET A 141 -6.78 29.04 3.93
C MET A 141 -5.51 28.55 3.22
N VAL A 142 -5.63 27.87 2.07
CA VAL A 142 -4.46 27.41 1.30
C VAL A 142 -3.63 28.59 0.80
N LEU A 143 -4.27 29.67 0.35
CA LEU A 143 -3.57 30.90 -0.04
C LEU A 143 -2.84 31.54 1.15
N ARG A 144 -3.45 31.56 2.34
CA ARG A 144 -2.82 32.07 3.55
C ARG A 144 -1.64 31.21 4.00
N LEU A 145 -1.72 29.88 3.83
CA LEU A 145 -0.60 28.96 4.11
C LEU A 145 0.64 29.25 3.26
N MET A 146 0.48 29.85 2.07
CA MET A 146 1.62 30.29 1.26
C MET A 146 2.45 31.39 1.96
N TYR A 147 1.81 32.20 2.81
CA TYR A 147 2.47 33.23 3.62
C TYR A 147 3.02 32.68 4.94
N LEU A 148 2.18 31.96 5.70
CA LEU A 148 2.50 31.59 7.08
C LEU A 148 3.46 30.40 7.19
N SER A 149 3.43 29.46 6.24
CA SER A 149 4.14 28.18 6.30
C SER A 149 3.84 27.33 7.56
N ASP A 150 2.89 27.73 8.40
CA ASP A 150 2.48 27.00 9.60
C ASP A 150 1.39 25.97 9.25
N PHE A 151 1.82 24.83 8.74
CA PHE A 151 0.90 23.74 8.40
C PHE A 151 0.38 23.01 9.63
N TYR A 152 1.20 22.85 10.68
CA TYR A 152 0.83 22.11 11.89
C TYR A 152 -0.21 22.86 12.73
N GLY A 153 -0.18 24.19 12.74
CA GLY A 153 -1.18 25.01 13.42
C GLY A 153 -2.55 25.00 12.73
N VAL A 154 -2.60 24.70 11.44
CA VAL A 154 -3.82 24.75 10.61
C VAL A 154 -4.43 23.36 10.40
N ILE A 155 -3.62 22.35 10.06
CA ILE A 155 -4.07 20.99 9.81
C ILE A 155 -4.17 20.25 11.15
N ARG A 156 -5.36 20.35 11.77
CA ARG A 156 -5.62 19.81 13.12
C ARG A 156 -6.38 18.50 13.14
N ASP A 157 -7.16 18.24 12.09
CA ASP A 157 -8.06 17.10 11.98
C ASP A 157 -8.05 16.56 10.54
N ALA A 158 -8.38 15.28 10.38
CA ALA A 158 -8.38 14.60 9.07
C ALA A 158 -9.33 15.28 8.08
N SER A 159 -10.51 15.72 8.54
CA SER A 159 -11.45 16.48 7.70
C SER A 159 -10.86 17.77 7.12
N ILE A 160 -10.00 18.49 7.86
CA ILE A 160 -9.34 19.71 7.37
C ILE A 160 -8.27 19.33 6.34
N ALA A 161 -7.45 18.31 6.63
CA ALA A 161 -6.47 17.82 5.67
C ALA A 161 -7.14 17.41 4.35
N LEU A 162 -8.28 16.71 4.42
CA LEU A 162 -9.06 16.27 3.26
C LEU A 162 -9.78 17.41 2.52
N SER A 163 -10.08 18.54 3.17
CA SER A 163 -10.67 19.71 2.50
C SER A 163 -9.60 20.54 1.78
N LEU A 164 -8.41 20.66 2.37
CA LEU A 164 -7.30 21.42 1.81
C LEU A 164 -6.55 20.67 0.70
N LEU A 165 -6.43 19.34 0.79
CA LEU A 165 -5.62 18.53 -0.13
C LEU A 165 -6.01 18.68 -1.61
N PRO A 166 -7.30 18.63 -2.02
CA PRO A 166 -7.68 18.82 -3.42
C PRO A 166 -7.27 20.20 -3.96
N ILE A 167 -7.39 21.25 -3.13
CA ILE A 167 -7.02 22.62 -3.49
C ILE A 167 -5.50 22.76 -3.59
N ALA A 168 -4.76 22.13 -2.67
CA ALA A 168 -3.31 22.10 -2.71
C ALA A 168 -2.78 21.39 -3.97
N LEU A 169 -3.42 20.30 -4.38
CA LEU A 169 -3.12 19.59 -5.63
C LEU A 169 -3.43 20.45 -6.86
N GLU A 170 -4.58 21.12 -6.88
CA GLU A 170 -4.97 22.06 -7.94
C GLU A 170 -3.96 23.20 -8.11
N PHE A 171 -3.45 23.73 -6.99
CA PHE A 171 -2.40 24.74 -7.00
C PHE A 171 -0.99 24.20 -7.21
N LEU A 172 -0.81 22.87 -7.28
CA LEU A 172 0.52 22.26 -7.31
C LEU A 172 1.41 22.81 -6.19
N PHE A 173 0.85 22.96 -4.99
CA PHE A 173 1.52 23.48 -3.81
C PHE A 173 2.09 22.31 -2.98
N ASP A 174 3.25 21.82 -3.43
CA ASP A 174 3.90 20.59 -2.94
C ASP A 174 4.09 20.56 -1.41
N ASP A 175 4.39 21.70 -0.77
CA ASP A 175 4.58 21.74 0.69
C ASP A 175 3.28 21.45 1.45
N CYS A 176 2.15 21.99 0.97
CA CYS A 176 0.84 21.78 1.58
C CYS A 176 0.34 20.35 1.34
N VAL A 177 0.54 19.82 0.12
CA VAL A 177 0.24 18.42 -0.20
C VAL A 177 0.98 17.49 0.76
N ARG A 178 2.30 17.66 0.88
CA ARG A 178 3.14 16.87 1.79
C ARG A 178 2.69 16.97 3.24
N ALA A 179 2.31 18.17 3.71
CA ALA A 179 1.83 18.35 5.07
C ALA A 179 0.48 17.65 5.33
N CYS A 180 -0.46 17.74 4.38
CA CYS A 180 -1.74 17.05 4.46
C CYS A 180 -1.57 15.52 4.46
N VAL A 181 -0.73 14.99 3.56
CA VAL A 181 -0.44 13.55 3.45
C VAL A 181 0.19 13.02 4.75
N LYS A 182 1.24 13.68 5.25
CA LYS A 182 1.88 13.29 6.52
C LYS A 182 0.94 13.33 7.72
N PHE A 183 0.04 14.32 7.75
CA PHE A 183 -0.96 14.38 8.81
C PHE A 183 -1.95 13.22 8.70
N LEU A 184 -2.48 12.96 7.50
CA LEU A 184 -3.40 11.85 7.25
C LEU A 184 -2.77 10.49 7.55
N GLU A 185 -1.49 10.30 7.24
CA GLU A 185 -0.73 9.10 7.60
C GLU A 185 -0.69 8.87 9.12
N ALA A 186 -0.62 9.92 9.92
CA ALA A 186 -0.42 9.83 11.37
C ALA A 186 -1.70 9.65 12.20
N VAL A 187 -2.88 9.92 11.63
CA VAL A 187 -4.16 9.96 12.36
C VAL A 187 -5.11 8.83 11.98
N PRO A 188 -6.02 8.40 12.87
CA PRO A 188 -7.12 7.50 12.50
C PRO A 188 -8.15 8.21 11.60
N TRP A 189 -8.87 7.45 10.78
CA TRP A 189 -9.91 7.95 9.87
C TRP A 189 -11.26 7.33 10.21
N THR A 190 -12.35 8.06 9.97
CA THR A 190 -13.68 7.46 9.86
C THR A 190 -13.87 6.78 8.51
N GLU A 191 -14.94 5.99 8.36
CA GLU A 191 -15.26 5.31 7.10
C GLU A 191 -15.45 6.32 5.94
N GLU A 192 -16.09 7.46 6.22
CA GLU A 192 -16.29 8.54 5.24
C GLU A 192 -14.97 9.24 4.87
N GLU A 193 -14.05 9.37 5.83
CA GLU A 193 -12.72 9.94 5.59
C GLU A 193 -11.84 9.00 4.77
N GLU A 194 -11.86 7.70 5.08
CA GLU A 194 -11.15 6.67 4.32
C GLU A 194 -11.60 6.63 2.86
N ALA A 195 -12.92 6.68 2.61
CA ALA A 195 -13.45 6.75 1.24
C ALA A 195 -12.95 7.99 0.47
N ARG A 196 -12.76 9.13 1.17
CA ARG A 196 -12.16 10.34 0.59
C ARG A 196 -10.66 10.21 0.37
N VAL A 197 -9.92 9.58 1.28
CA VAL A 197 -8.49 9.28 1.07
C VAL A 197 -8.31 8.42 -0.17
N LEU A 198 -9.10 7.37 -0.32
CA LEU A 198 -9.04 6.46 -1.47
C LEU A 198 -9.38 7.13 -2.79
N SER A 199 -10.31 8.11 -2.80
CA SER A 199 -10.64 8.86 -4.02
C SER A 199 -9.57 9.87 -4.41
N LEU A 200 -8.81 10.40 -3.44
CA LEU A 200 -7.72 11.36 -3.68
C LEU A 200 -6.37 10.69 -3.97
N ALA A 201 -6.13 9.47 -3.47
CA ALA A 201 -4.85 8.76 -3.65
C ALA A 201 -4.37 8.66 -5.11
N PRO A 202 -5.23 8.42 -6.13
CA PRO A 202 -4.79 8.37 -7.54
C PRO A 202 -4.29 9.70 -8.09
N LEU A 203 -4.59 10.82 -7.41
CA LEU A 203 -4.18 12.17 -7.81
C LEU A 203 -2.83 12.58 -7.21
N LEU A 204 -2.34 11.81 -6.23
CA LEU A 204 -1.07 12.04 -5.55
C LEU A 204 0.11 11.49 -6.36
N ARG A 205 1.33 11.91 -6.00
CA ARG A 205 2.53 11.26 -6.53
C ARG A 205 2.65 9.85 -5.98
N HIS A 206 3.44 9.02 -6.65
CA HIS A 206 3.61 7.62 -6.24
C HIS A 206 4.02 7.49 -4.77
N GLU A 207 5.03 8.25 -4.31
CA GLU A 207 5.51 8.23 -2.92
C GLU A 207 4.39 8.57 -1.92
N GLU A 208 3.68 9.69 -2.14
CA GLU A 208 2.59 10.18 -1.29
C GLU A 208 1.38 9.22 -1.29
N SER A 209 1.07 8.60 -2.43
CA SER A 209 -0.01 7.63 -2.54
C SER A 209 0.30 6.34 -1.78
N VAL A 210 1.55 5.87 -1.81
CA VAL A 210 1.99 4.67 -1.09
C VAL A 210 1.90 4.90 0.43
N GLU A 211 2.30 6.07 0.93
CA GLU A 211 2.20 6.43 2.35
C GLU A 211 0.76 6.30 2.89
N LEU A 212 -0.25 6.71 2.10
CA LEU A 212 -1.66 6.58 2.51
C LEU A 212 -2.24 5.19 2.26
N LEU A 213 -1.93 4.59 1.10
CA LEU A 213 -2.52 3.31 0.69
C LEU A 213 -2.03 2.14 1.53
N THR A 214 -0.82 2.20 2.10
CA THR A 214 -0.30 1.18 3.04
C THR A 214 -1.15 1.05 4.31
N ARG A 215 -1.93 2.08 4.69
CA ARG A 215 -2.87 1.97 5.83
C ARG A 215 -4.13 1.17 5.51
N VAL A 216 -4.62 1.25 4.26
CA VAL A 216 -5.87 0.60 3.83
C VAL A 216 -5.60 -0.78 3.23
N SER A 217 -4.53 -0.86 2.45
CA SER A 217 -4.01 -2.07 1.86
C SER A 217 -2.52 -2.10 2.17
N PRO A 218 -2.13 -2.53 3.39
CA PRO A 218 -0.72 -2.82 3.65
C PRO A 218 -0.22 -3.67 2.49
N GLU A 219 0.91 -3.26 1.91
CA GLU A 219 1.54 -3.95 0.79
C GLU A 219 1.49 -5.44 1.11
N LYS A 220 0.66 -6.17 0.36
CA LYS A 220 0.43 -7.59 0.57
C LYS A 220 1.68 -8.32 0.12
N VAL A 221 2.76 -8.19 0.87
CA VAL A 221 3.43 -9.42 1.28
C VAL A 221 2.41 -10.08 2.18
N ASP A 222 1.55 -10.89 1.56
CA ASP A 222 0.40 -11.49 2.21
C ASP A 222 0.99 -12.24 3.41
N ALA A 223 0.77 -11.75 4.65
CA ALA A 223 1.40 -12.36 5.83
C ALA A 223 1.06 -13.87 5.91
N SER A 224 -0.04 -14.27 5.26
CA SER A 224 -0.39 -15.65 5.00
C SER A 224 0.60 -16.38 4.06
N GLU A 225 1.07 -15.76 2.98
CA GLU A 225 2.10 -16.30 2.07
C GLU A 225 3.45 -16.47 2.76
N GLU A 226 3.90 -15.49 3.56
CA GLU A 226 5.14 -15.63 4.33
C GLU A 226 5.05 -16.78 5.34
N MET A 227 3.94 -16.85 6.07
CA MET A 227 3.67 -17.94 7.00
C MET A 227 3.65 -19.30 6.26
N LEU A 228 2.94 -19.40 5.14
CA LEU A 228 2.89 -20.62 4.33
C LEU A 228 4.26 -21.00 3.79
N HIS A 229 5.06 -20.02 3.35
CA HIS A 229 6.42 -20.24 2.88
C HIS A 229 7.31 -20.80 3.98
N GLY A 230 7.28 -20.17 5.17
CA GLY A 230 8.00 -20.65 6.35
C GLY A 230 7.59 -22.06 6.77
N LEU A 231 6.30 -22.38 6.70
CA LEU A 231 5.79 -23.74 6.97
C LEU A 231 6.25 -24.77 5.95
N ILE A 232 6.30 -24.39 4.66
CA ILE A 232 6.84 -25.25 3.60
C ILE A 232 8.33 -25.52 3.86
N LEU A 233 9.12 -24.48 4.14
CA LEU A 233 10.54 -24.61 4.49
C LEU A 233 10.76 -25.51 5.72
N ALA A 234 9.93 -25.34 6.76
CA ALA A 234 9.95 -26.21 7.92
C ALA A 234 9.60 -27.66 7.55
N ALA A 235 8.62 -27.89 6.67
CA ALA A 235 8.23 -29.23 6.23
C ALA A 235 9.31 -29.95 5.42
N ILE A 236 10.09 -29.21 4.63
CA ILE A 236 11.19 -29.80 3.85
C ILE A 236 12.44 -30.03 4.71
N HIS A 237 12.75 -29.14 5.67
CA HIS A 237 14.00 -29.20 6.45
C HIS A 237 13.89 -29.84 7.84
N SER A 238 12.71 -30.03 8.43
CA SER A 238 12.57 -30.45 9.84
C SER A 238 12.91 -31.92 10.09
N HIS A 239 13.84 -32.22 11.01
CA HIS A 239 14.13 -33.57 11.50
C HIS A 239 14.11 -33.57 13.04
N PRO A 240 13.28 -34.36 13.77
CA PRO A 240 12.40 -35.47 13.35
C PRO A 240 10.92 -35.04 13.18
N ASN A 241 10.08 -35.88 12.55
CA ASN A 241 8.64 -35.67 12.20
C ASN A 241 8.32 -35.06 10.82
N VAL A 242 9.25 -35.12 9.86
CA VAL A 242 9.06 -34.69 8.45
C VAL A 242 7.68 -35.09 7.89
N ALA A 243 7.27 -36.35 8.06
CA ALA A 243 6.03 -36.86 7.48
C ALA A 243 4.77 -36.19 8.06
N THR A 244 4.74 -36.00 9.38
CA THR A 244 3.62 -35.34 10.07
C THR A 244 3.54 -33.86 9.69
N VAL A 245 4.68 -33.17 9.64
CA VAL A 245 4.74 -31.76 9.23
C VAL A 245 4.32 -31.62 7.77
N LYS A 246 4.82 -32.47 6.86
CA LYS A 246 4.41 -32.49 5.45
C LYS A 246 2.93 -32.77 5.26
N ALA A 247 2.34 -33.67 6.05
CA ALA A 247 0.91 -33.96 6.01
C ALA A 247 0.08 -32.78 6.51
N PHE A 248 0.51 -32.12 7.60
CA PHE A 248 -0.14 -30.92 8.12
C PHE A 248 -0.09 -29.77 7.12
N VAL A 249 1.10 -29.47 6.57
CA VAL A 249 1.27 -28.41 5.57
C VAL A 249 0.48 -28.73 4.30
N ALA A 250 0.47 -29.98 3.84
CA ALA A 250 -0.35 -30.39 2.70
C ALA A 250 -1.86 -30.15 2.95
N LYS A 251 -2.35 -30.41 4.16
CA LYS A 251 -3.74 -30.12 4.52
C LYS A 251 -4.00 -28.62 4.55
N LEU A 252 -3.10 -27.83 5.14
CA LEU A 252 -3.22 -26.38 5.22
C LEU A 252 -3.25 -25.73 3.82
N LEU A 253 -2.38 -26.17 2.91
CA LEU A 253 -2.36 -25.70 1.52
C LEU A 253 -3.66 -26.06 0.77
N ARG A 254 -4.23 -27.24 1.04
CA ARG A 254 -5.50 -27.66 0.44
C ARG A 254 -6.69 -26.81 0.93
N ASP A 255 -6.69 -26.49 2.22
CA ASP A 255 -7.77 -25.75 2.88
C ASP A 255 -7.60 -24.23 2.75
N HIS A 256 -6.55 -23.75 2.08
CA HIS A 256 -6.28 -22.33 1.89
C HIS A 256 -7.29 -21.67 0.93
N SER A 257 -7.71 -20.44 1.26
CA SER A 257 -8.75 -19.72 0.51
C SER A 257 -8.30 -19.26 -0.88
N SER A 258 -7.01 -18.95 -1.04
CA SER A 258 -6.43 -18.47 -2.30
C SER A 258 -5.50 -19.51 -2.93
N ARG A 259 -5.92 -20.07 -4.08
CA ARG A 259 -5.10 -20.99 -4.88
C ARG A 259 -3.90 -20.30 -5.52
N GLU A 260 -4.04 -19.03 -5.89
CA GLU A 260 -2.93 -18.23 -6.44
C GLU A 260 -1.83 -17.98 -5.40
N SER A 261 -2.20 -17.78 -4.14
CA SER A 261 -1.23 -17.67 -3.04
C SER A 261 -0.48 -18.98 -2.84
N VAL A 262 -1.18 -20.12 -2.81
CA VAL A 262 -0.57 -21.46 -2.73
C VAL A 262 0.39 -21.70 -3.89
N ARG A 263 0.00 -21.30 -5.11
CA ARG A 263 0.87 -21.37 -6.30
C ARG A 263 2.16 -20.58 -6.08
N ARG A 264 2.08 -19.29 -5.75
CA ARG A 264 3.27 -18.42 -5.59
C ARG A 264 4.25 -18.97 -4.57
N VAL A 265 3.75 -19.43 -3.44
CA VAL A 265 4.59 -19.95 -2.36
C VAL A 265 5.26 -21.28 -2.76
N LEU A 266 4.53 -22.17 -3.45
CA LEU A 266 5.10 -23.42 -3.97
C LEU A 266 6.11 -23.17 -5.09
N ASP A 267 5.84 -22.23 -6.00
CA ASP A 267 6.76 -21.80 -7.06
C ASP A 267 8.07 -21.28 -6.44
N CYS A 268 7.99 -20.41 -5.43
CA CYS A 268 9.16 -19.88 -4.73
C CYS A 268 10.02 -20.99 -4.06
N ALA A 269 9.39 -21.93 -3.36
CA ALA A 269 10.08 -23.05 -2.72
C ALA A 269 10.68 -24.03 -3.76
N PHE A 270 9.98 -24.25 -4.87
CA PHE A 270 10.43 -25.08 -5.98
C PHE A 270 11.66 -24.48 -6.66
N ASP A 271 11.62 -23.19 -7.01
CA ASP A 271 12.72 -22.48 -7.68
C ASP A 271 13.96 -22.48 -6.81
N THR A 272 13.81 -22.23 -5.51
CA THR A 272 14.91 -22.29 -4.54
C THR A 272 15.55 -23.68 -4.50
N SER A 273 14.72 -24.73 -4.36
CA SER A 273 15.20 -26.11 -4.30
C SER A 273 15.86 -26.55 -5.62
N LEU A 274 15.29 -26.15 -6.76
CA LEU A 274 15.79 -26.50 -8.09
C LEU A 274 17.12 -25.80 -8.35
N LYS A 275 17.23 -24.52 -7.99
CA LYS A 275 18.47 -23.75 -8.07
C LYS A 275 19.58 -24.42 -7.25
N THR A 276 19.32 -24.79 -6.00
CA THR A 276 20.32 -25.48 -5.17
C THR A 276 20.75 -26.82 -5.77
N VAL A 277 19.84 -27.59 -6.37
CA VAL A 277 20.22 -28.85 -7.06
C VAL A 277 21.08 -28.57 -8.30
N LYS A 278 20.75 -27.55 -9.11
CA LYS A 278 21.53 -27.15 -10.28
C LYS A 278 22.94 -26.73 -9.87
N GLU A 279 23.07 -25.81 -8.92
CA GLU A 279 24.35 -25.32 -8.41
C GLU A 279 25.19 -26.45 -7.81
N SER A 280 24.59 -27.31 -6.99
CA SER A 280 25.30 -28.46 -6.38
C SER A 280 25.85 -29.42 -7.45
N LEU A 281 25.13 -29.60 -8.55
CA LEU A 281 25.54 -30.50 -9.64
C LEU A 281 26.57 -29.88 -10.57
N GLU A 282 26.46 -28.57 -10.83
CA GLU A 282 27.43 -27.79 -11.58
C GLU A 282 28.79 -27.78 -10.84
N GLU A 283 28.78 -27.53 -9.54
CA GLU A 283 29.99 -27.56 -8.70
C GLU A 283 30.61 -28.96 -8.63
N TYR A 284 29.80 -30.02 -8.58
CA TYR A 284 30.31 -31.40 -8.67
C TYR A 284 30.96 -31.69 -10.02
N SER A 285 30.34 -31.22 -11.11
CA SER A 285 30.76 -31.48 -12.49
C SER A 285 31.91 -30.57 -12.96
N SER A 286 32.31 -29.60 -12.14
CA SER A 286 33.29 -28.58 -12.48
C SER A 286 34.72 -29.15 -12.51
N PRO A 287 35.44 -29.08 -13.65
CA PRO A 287 36.78 -29.63 -13.79
C PRO A 287 37.90 -28.82 -13.09
N ASN A 288 37.56 -27.73 -12.40
CA ASN A 288 38.51 -26.71 -11.95
C ASN A 288 38.81 -26.73 -10.44
N LEU A 289 38.42 -27.78 -9.71
CA LEU A 289 38.72 -27.89 -8.28
C LEU A 289 40.24 -27.96 -8.05
N ARG A 290 40.82 -26.87 -7.52
CA ARG A 290 42.20 -26.81 -7.02
C ARG A 290 42.16 -26.98 -5.50
N GLY A 291 42.69 -28.09 -5.01
CA GLY A 291 42.75 -28.43 -3.59
C GLY A 291 43.43 -29.78 -3.39
N ASP A 292 43.65 -30.18 -2.14
CA ASP A 292 44.16 -31.51 -1.85
C ASP A 292 43.10 -32.57 -2.22
N HIS A 293 43.54 -33.76 -2.63
CA HIS A 293 42.63 -34.81 -3.14
C HIS A 293 41.51 -35.15 -2.14
N GLU A 294 41.79 -35.13 -0.85
CA GLU A 294 40.83 -35.39 0.23
C GLU A 294 39.80 -34.25 0.38
N GLU A 295 40.22 -32.99 0.23
CA GLU A 295 39.32 -31.83 0.27
C GLU A 295 38.38 -31.82 -0.94
N ILE A 296 38.90 -32.14 -2.12
CA ILE A 296 38.12 -32.25 -3.35
C ILE A 296 37.04 -33.33 -3.22
N GLU A 297 37.41 -34.50 -2.70
CA GLU A 297 36.47 -35.62 -2.52
C GLU A 297 35.40 -35.31 -1.45
N ALA A 298 35.78 -34.58 -0.37
CA ALA A 298 34.85 -34.13 0.65
C ALA A 298 33.83 -33.10 0.11
N LEU A 299 34.29 -32.14 -0.69
CA LEU A 299 33.43 -31.15 -1.36
C LEU A 299 32.47 -31.81 -2.34
N GLN A 300 32.96 -32.75 -3.15
CA GLN A 300 32.12 -33.53 -4.07
C GLN A 300 31.03 -34.33 -3.32
N ARG A 301 31.38 -34.95 -2.20
CA ARG A 301 30.40 -35.64 -1.34
C ARG A 301 29.35 -34.70 -0.78
N LEU A 302 29.75 -33.53 -0.31
CA LEU A 302 28.85 -32.51 0.22
C LEU A 302 27.85 -32.05 -0.87
N ASN A 303 28.35 -31.77 -2.06
CA ASN A 303 27.54 -31.29 -3.18
C ASN A 303 26.56 -32.36 -3.66
N LEU A 304 26.99 -33.62 -3.79
CA LEU A 304 26.09 -34.72 -4.10
C LEU A 304 25.04 -34.96 -3.00
N HIS A 305 25.44 -34.85 -1.73
CA HIS A 305 24.49 -34.95 -0.61
C HIS A 305 23.46 -33.83 -0.64
N SER A 306 23.89 -32.58 -0.86
CA SER A 306 23.00 -31.42 -1.05
C SER A 306 22.03 -31.63 -2.21
N ALA A 307 22.51 -32.12 -3.35
CA ALA A 307 21.66 -32.44 -4.51
C ALA A 307 20.62 -33.52 -4.19
N VAL A 308 20.98 -34.58 -3.45
CA VAL A 308 20.04 -35.63 -3.03
C VAL A 308 18.98 -35.09 -2.08
N VAL A 309 19.37 -34.31 -1.07
CA VAL A 309 18.45 -33.73 -0.08
C VAL A 309 17.45 -32.81 -0.79
N ASN A 310 17.93 -31.86 -1.59
CA ASN A 310 17.07 -30.94 -2.32
C ASN A 310 16.27 -31.64 -3.42
N GLY A 311 16.78 -32.73 -4.01
CA GLY A 311 16.01 -33.61 -4.90
C GLY A 311 14.80 -34.26 -4.21
N ARG A 312 14.89 -34.58 -2.91
CA ARG A 312 13.74 -35.05 -2.12
C ARG A 312 12.75 -33.92 -1.82
N HIS A 313 13.23 -32.69 -1.64
CA HIS A 313 12.38 -31.51 -1.49
C HIS A 313 11.59 -31.26 -2.77
N LEU A 314 12.27 -31.25 -3.92
CA LEU A 314 11.68 -31.12 -5.24
C LEU A 314 10.60 -32.17 -5.49
N LEU A 315 10.88 -33.45 -5.22
CA LEU A 315 9.88 -34.50 -5.42
C LEU A 315 8.61 -34.23 -4.61
N TRP A 316 8.75 -33.84 -3.34
CA TRP A 316 7.59 -33.52 -2.52
C TRP A 316 6.85 -32.28 -3.02
N LEU A 317 7.57 -31.22 -3.40
CA LEU A 317 7.00 -29.98 -3.95
C LEU A 317 6.24 -30.26 -5.25
N VAL A 318 6.82 -31.01 -6.19
CA VAL A 318 6.17 -31.43 -7.44
C VAL A 318 4.91 -32.25 -7.16
N GLU A 319 4.95 -33.16 -6.17
CA GLU A 319 3.75 -33.89 -5.75
C GLU A 319 2.66 -32.98 -5.19
N ARG A 320 3.01 -31.91 -4.45
CA ARG A 320 2.05 -30.91 -3.97
C ARG A 320 1.51 -30.05 -5.12
N MET A 321 2.38 -29.53 -5.98
CA MET A 321 2.00 -28.68 -7.10
C MET A 321 1.10 -29.42 -8.09
N THR A 322 1.37 -30.70 -8.35
CA THR A 322 0.49 -31.55 -9.19
C THR A 322 -0.83 -31.87 -8.50
N GLU A 323 -0.84 -32.16 -7.19
CA GLU A 323 -2.08 -32.38 -6.42
C GLU A 323 -2.99 -31.16 -6.45
N PHE A 324 -2.43 -29.95 -6.31
CA PHE A 324 -3.17 -28.69 -6.32
C PHE A 324 -3.35 -28.09 -7.72
N ARG A 325 -2.85 -28.76 -8.77
CA ARG A 325 -2.91 -28.33 -10.18
C ARG A 325 -2.31 -26.94 -10.42
N VAL A 326 -1.17 -26.65 -9.82
CA VAL A 326 -0.46 -25.36 -9.92
C VAL A 326 0.99 -25.53 -10.38
N ALA A 327 1.28 -26.60 -11.13
CA ALA A 327 2.65 -26.95 -11.54
C ALA A 327 3.05 -26.41 -12.93
N ASP A 328 2.28 -25.52 -13.54
CA ASP A 328 2.57 -25.00 -14.88
C ASP A 328 3.90 -24.23 -14.96
N SER A 329 4.26 -23.46 -13.93
CA SER A 329 5.59 -22.84 -13.81
C SER A 329 6.68 -23.91 -13.74
N ALA A 330 6.49 -24.93 -12.90
CA ALA A 330 7.43 -26.03 -12.75
C ALA A 330 7.61 -26.84 -14.03
N VAL A 331 6.54 -27.14 -14.78
CA VAL A 331 6.62 -27.85 -16.06
C VAL A 331 7.43 -27.05 -17.09
N LYS A 332 7.18 -25.74 -17.17
CA LYS A 332 7.93 -24.83 -18.05
C LYS A 332 9.41 -24.82 -17.69
N GLU A 333 9.73 -24.63 -16.41
CA GLU A 333 11.12 -24.61 -15.95
C GLU A 333 11.81 -25.97 -16.15
N TRP A 334 11.09 -27.07 -15.92
CA TRP A 334 11.61 -28.43 -16.12
C TRP A 334 11.88 -28.76 -17.59
N SER A 335 11.16 -28.14 -18.53
CA SER A 335 11.37 -28.30 -19.97
C SER A 335 12.61 -27.57 -20.51
N ASN A 336 13.08 -26.53 -19.81
CA ASN A 336 14.22 -25.70 -20.23
C ASN A 336 15.58 -26.21 -19.70
N LEU A 337 15.64 -27.44 -19.18
CA LEU A 337 16.78 -27.99 -18.44
C LEU A 337 17.90 -28.59 -19.32
N SER A 338 18.29 -27.95 -20.42
CA SER A 338 19.35 -28.50 -21.32
C SER A 338 20.72 -28.61 -20.64
N ASN A 339 21.16 -27.55 -19.95
CA ASN A 339 22.44 -27.54 -19.22
C ASN A 339 22.41 -28.51 -18.03
N PHE A 340 21.30 -28.49 -17.27
CA PHE A 340 21.10 -29.40 -16.15
C PHE A 340 21.11 -30.89 -16.58
N ALA A 341 20.52 -31.21 -17.72
CA ALA A 341 20.57 -32.56 -18.28
C ALA A 341 22.00 -32.96 -18.67
N ALA A 342 22.79 -32.04 -19.23
CA ALA A 342 24.20 -32.27 -19.53
C ALA A 342 25.03 -32.51 -18.26
N ASP A 343 24.77 -31.75 -17.19
CA ASP A 343 25.44 -31.92 -15.91
C ASP A 343 25.04 -33.24 -15.23
N LEU A 344 23.77 -33.66 -15.34
CA LEU A 344 23.33 -34.98 -14.88
C LEU A 344 24.00 -36.10 -15.68
N GLN A 345 24.09 -35.96 -17.01
CA GLN A 345 24.79 -36.94 -17.84
C GLN A 345 26.26 -37.04 -17.45
N ARG A 346 26.94 -35.91 -17.24
CA ARG A 346 28.35 -35.88 -16.82
C ARG A 346 28.53 -36.49 -15.44
N ALA A 347 27.70 -36.10 -14.48
CA ALA A 347 27.75 -36.62 -13.12
C ALA A 347 27.46 -38.12 -13.06
N PHE A 348 26.55 -38.63 -13.90
CA PHE A 348 26.19 -40.05 -13.93
C PHE A 348 27.13 -40.94 -14.75
N THR A 349 28.05 -40.35 -15.50
CA THR A 349 29.09 -41.08 -16.25
C THR A 349 30.23 -41.54 -15.33
N ASP A 350 30.48 -40.81 -14.25
CA ASP A 350 31.41 -41.23 -13.18
C ASP A 350 30.80 -42.42 -12.40
N ASP A 351 31.59 -43.32 -11.83
CA ASP A 351 31.07 -44.39 -10.95
C ASP A 351 31.02 -43.93 -9.48
N ALA A 352 31.67 -42.80 -9.13
CA ALA A 352 31.77 -42.29 -7.77
C ALA A 352 30.42 -41.90 -7.16
N TRP A 353 29.49 -41.36 -7.96
CA TRP A 353 28.16 -40.94 -7.47
C TRP A 353 27.30 -42.11 -7.00
N ARG A 354 27.50 -43.33 -7.53
CA ARG A 354 26.67 -44.50 -7.19
C ARG A 354 26.75 -44.88 -5.73
N ASN A 355 27.90 -44.63 -5.11
CA ASN A 355 28.15 -44.91 -3.70
C ASN A 355 27.70 -43.77 -2.78
N ILE A 356 27.69 -42.53 -3.29
CA ILE A 356 27.46 -41.32 -2.49
C ILE A 356 25.99 -40.87 -2.55
N ALA A 357 25.37 -40.96 -3.73
CA ALA A 357 24.05 -40.42 -4.04
C ALA A 357 23.20 -41.36 -4.91
N PRO A 358 23.02 -42.65 -4.54
CA PRO A 358 22.31 -43.64 -5.38
C PRO A 358 20.85 -43.26 -5.70
N GLY A 359 20.23 -42.43 -4.86
CA GLY A 359 18.83 -42.03 -5.01
C GLY A 359 18.58 -40.87 -5.98
N LEU A 360 19.61 -40.10 -6.36
CA LEU A 360 19.42 -38.87 -7.14
C LEU A 360 18.78 -39.11 -8.52
N PRO A 361 19.25 -40.05 -9.37
CA PRO A 361 18.59 -40.29 -10.66
C PRO A 361 17.13 -40.73 -10.50
N ALA A 362 16.82 -41.55 -9.50
CA ALA A 362 15.47 -42.01 -9.24
C ALA A 362 14.54 -40.87 -8.80
N LEU A 363 15.05 -39.90 -8.04
CA LEU A 363 14.29 -38.70 -7.65
C LEU A 363 13.99 -37.83 -8.86
N ILE A 364 14.99 -37.53 -9.71
CA ILE A 364 14.81 -36.74 -10.93
C ILE A 364 13.82 -37.42 -11.88
N LEU A 365 13.97 -38.73 -12.11
CA LEU A 365 13.04 -39.48 -12.96
C LEU A 365 11.61 -39.44 -12.43
N ARG A 366 11.42 -39.54 -11.11
CA ARG A 366 10.09 -39.42 -10.49
C ARG A 366 9.50 -38.02 -10.67
N CYS A 367 10.29 -36.97 -10.51
CA CYS A 367 9.84 -35.60 -10.79
C CYS A 367 9.41 -35.44 -12.25
N THR A 368 10.25 -35.87 -13.19
CA THR A 368 9.95 -35.83 -14.63
C THR A 368 8.68 -36.61 -14.94
N TRP A 369 8.54 -37.83 -14.42
CA TRP A 369 7.35 -38.66 -14.62
C TRP A 369 6.09 -38.02 -14.03
N ARG A 370 6.16 -37.44 -12.83
CA ARG A 370 5.02 -36.76 -12.20
C ARG A 370 4.55 -35.57 -13.01
N LEU A 371 5.47 -34.72 -13.46
CA LEU A 371 5.16 -33.55 -14.28
C LEU A 371 4.60 -33.99 -15.64
N GLY A 372 5.25 -34.93 -16.32
CA GLY A 372 4.79 -35.42 -17.62
C GLY A 372 3.43 -36.10 -17.56
N ASN A 373 3.17 -36.92 -16.54
CA ASN A 373 1.86 -37.54 -16.35
C ASN A 373 0.77 -36.50 -16.03
N ALA A 374 1.09 -35.43 -15.29
CA ALA A 374 0.15 -34.36 -14.99
C ALA A 374 -0.24 -33.56 -16.25
N VAL A 375 0.71 -33.33 -17.16
CA VAL A 375 0.49 -32.73 -18.48
C VAL A 375 -0.36 -33.66 -19.36
N ALA A 376 0.04 -34.93 -19.49
CA ALA A 376 -0.66 -35.92 -20.32
C ALA A 376 -2.11 -36.16 -19.86
N ALA A 377 -2.37 -36.10 -18.55
CA ALA A 377 -3.72 -36.21 -17.99
C ALA A 377 -4.56 -34.92 -18.11
N GLY A 378 -4.02 -33.83 -18.67
CA GLY A 378 -4.70 -32.54 -18.80
C GLY A 378 -4.95 -31.83 -17.46
N SER A 379 -4.25 -32.24 -16.40
CA SER A 379 -4.37 -31.62 -15.07
C SER A 379 -3.60 -30.30 -14.95
N ILE A 380 -2.63 -30.10 -15.86
CA ILE A 380 -1.84 -28.88 -16.04
C ILE A 380 -1.92 -28.53 -17.52
N LEU A 381 -2.23 -27.28 -17.84
CA LEU A 381 -2.29 -26.79 -19.22
C LEU A 381 -0.98 -26.06 -19.54
N VAL A 382 -0.31 -26.47 -20.62
CA VAL A 382 0.95 -25.87 -21.06
C VAL A 382 0.89 -25.62 -22.57
N ASP A 383 1.71 -24.69 -23.06
CA ASP A 383 1.84 -24.44 -24.50
C ASP A 383 2.32 -25.69 -25.25
N ARG A 384 1.79 -25.89 -26.47
CA ARG A 384 2.05 -27.06 -27.33
C ARG A 384 3.53 -27.43 -27.53
N GLN A 385 4.46 -26.48 -27.39
CA GLN A 385 5.89 -26.75 -27.54
C GLN A 385 6.47 -27.55 -26.36
N VAL A 386 5.90 -27.40 -25.16
CA VAL A 386 6.34 -28.10 -23.95
C VAL A 386 5.69 -29.48 -23.84
N ASP A 387 4.46 -29.64 -24.35
CA ASP A 387 3.75 -30.93 -24.40
C ASP A 387 4.55 -32.01 -25.15
N VAL A 388 5.24 -31.64 -26.24
CA VAL A 388 6.01 -32.60 -27.06
C VAL A 388 7.20 -33.19 -26.29
N ILE A 389 7.79 -32.46 -25.33
CA ILE A 389 8.95 -32.90 -24.55
C ILE A 389 8.58 -33.97 -23.51
N PHE A 390 7.35 -33.92 -22.99
CA PHE A 390 6.88 -34.84 -21.95
C PHE A 390 6.05 -36.02 -22.47
N VAL A 391 5.52 -35.92 -23.69
CA VAL A 391 4.64 -36.95 -24.31
C VAL A 391 5.38 -37.85 -25.31
N SER A 392 6.62 -37.49 -25.69
CA SER A 392 7.53 -38.34 -26.48
C SER A 392 8.32 -39.29 -25.58
#